data_AF-A0A1M3HMC4-F1
#
_entry.id   AF-A0A1M3HMC4-F1
#
_cell.length_a   1.000
_cell.length_b   1.000
_cell.length_c   1.000
_cell.angle_alpha   90.00
_cell.angle_beta   90.00
_cell.angle_gamma   90.00
#
_symmetry.space_group_name_H-M   'P 1'
#
loop_
_entity.id
_entity.type
_entity.pdbx_description
1 polymer ?
#
loop_
_entity_poly.entity_id
_entity_poly.type
_entity_poly.pdbx_seq_one_letter_code
_entity_poly.pdbx_strand_id
1 'polypeptide(L)'
;MLPFCLLRSQDNSGQSPIDPALASKITVEGFCLCRTTLSDLKNLQKNFNEVEVEEMDEGKRCFAQDSRYIHGKGYYSESYPGMIFQKDRDEDYISKIRLTKGFKGRLPDGAAIDMDKLLLKDVIKLYPALNNTWGSRDCSDFWTFSNDTVAFYVRIDKSKQPLYPIDEAYYLNKPIEGIDILISCYSVYHRSNEFSLFPADEPAFFLDSIRVNSGVLKSYSPSEIAFISVYKDSNAIRLAGKDGVNGAVYIITKSFAREHYWKYFQSRSAEYRKLAPDLKSEFRLVYVLNDKTLTKDQEADLFEINDSNFLKLKISGKRVIIKSQPPR
;
A
#
# COMPACT_ATOMS: atom_id res chain seq x y z
N MET A 1 -14.78 -32.64 -13.36
CA MET A 1 -14.48 -31.21 -13.16
C MET A 1 -15.19 -30.82 -11.87
N LEU A 2 -14.49 -30.85 -10.73
CA LEU A 2 -15.07 -30.53 -9.42
C LEU A 2 -15.42 -29.03 -9.40
N PRO A 3 -16.58 -28.62 -8.88
CA PRO A 3 -16.96 -27.22 -8.84
C PRO A 3 -15.93 -26.43 -8.01
N PHE A 4 -15.60 -25.23 -8.48
CA PHE A 4 -14.84 -24.24 -7.71
C PHE A 4 -15.51 -24.02 -6.36
N CYS A 5 -14.78 -24.29 -5.27
CA CYS A 5 -15.26 -24.26 -3.89
C CYS A 5 -16.37 -25.30 -3.64
N LEU A 6 -16.07 -26.36 -2.90
CA LEU A 6 -16.96 -27.50 -2.62
C LEU A 6 -18.30 -27.12 -1.97
N LEU A 7 -18.42 -25.89 -1.47
CA LEU A 7 -19.56 -25.46 -0.66
C LEU A 7 -20.07 -24.12 -1.21
N ARG A 8 -21.16 -24.19 -1.97
CA ARG A 8 -22.13 -23.10 -2.07
C ARG A 8 -23.30 -23.48 -1.18
N SER A 9 -23.46 -22.81 -0.05
CA SER A 9 -24.80 -22.37 0.34
C SER A 9 -24.90 -20.86 0.07
N GLN A 10 -26.11 -20.41 -0.19
CA GLN A 10 -26.44 -19.16 -0.85
C GLN A 10 -26.08 -17.91 -0.02
N ASP A 11 -26.00 -16.78 -0.73
CA ASP A 11 -26.05 -15.39 -0.26
C ASP A 11 -26.34 -15.17 1.24
N ASN A 12 -25.43 -14.47 1.94
CA ASN A 12 -25.76 -13.42 2.90
C ASN A 12 -24.49 -12.79 3.49
N SER A 13 -24.12 -11.59 3.00
CA SER A 13 -23.52 -10.47 3.78
C SER A 13 -22.81 -9.41 2.91
N GLY A 14 -23.38 -8.97 1.79
CA GLY A 14 -22.89 -7.74 1.11
C GLY A 14 -21.42 -7.74 0.64
N GLN A 15 -20.73 -8.88 0.63
CA GLN A 15 -19.35 -9.01 0.17
C GLN A 15 -19.33 -9.30 -1.33
N SER A 16 -18.49 -8.56 -2.06
CA SER A 16 -18.33 -8.74 -3.52
C SER A 16 -17.83 -10.15 -3.87
N PRO A 17 -18.25 -10.73 -5.00
CA PRO A 17 -17.79 -12.04 -5.43
C PRO A 17 -16.27 -12.05 -5.61
N ILE A 18 -15.61 -13.06 -5.03
CA ILE A 18 -14.16 -13.26 -5.22
C ILE A 18 -13.88 -13.58 -6.69
N ASP A 19 -12.94 -12.84 -7.28
CA ASP A 19 -12.40 -13.09 -8.63
C ASP A 19 -12.01 -14.58 -8.79
N PRO A 20 -12.52 -15.29 -9.82
CA PRO A 20 -12.16 -16.69 -10.08
C PRO A 20 -10.66 -16.96 -10.15
N ALA A 21 -9.85 -16.01 -10.65
CA ALA A 21 -8.40 -16.15 -10.71
C ALA A 21 -7.74 -16.08 -9.32
N LEU A 22 -8.33 -15.30 -8.39
CA LEU A 22 -7.93 -15.30 -6.98
C LEU A 22 -8.41 -16.57 -6.28
N ALA A 23 -9.65 -17.00 -6.53
CA ALA A 23 -10.22 -18.21 -5.95
C ALA A 23 -9.36 -19.45 -6.25
N SER A 24 -8.84 -19.59 -7.48
CA SER A 24 -7.93 -20.69 -7.82
C SER A 24 -6.63 -20.66 -7.00
N LYS A 25 -6.12 -19.47 -6.68
CA LYS A 25 -4.86 -19.30 -5.93
C LYS A 25 -4.98 -19.53 -4.43
N ILE A 26 -6.19 -19.66 -3.90
CA ILE A 26 -6.46 -19.84 -2.47
C ILE A 26 -7.32 -21.07 -2.18
N THR A 27 -7.43 -21.98 -3.14
CA THR A 27 -8.20 -23.23 -3.01
C THR A 27 -7.27 -24.42 -2.82
N VAL A 28 -7.58 -25.26 -1.82
CA VAL A 28 -6.85 -26.50 -1.52
C VAL A 28 -7.87 -27.62 -1.42
N GLU A 29 -7.76 -28.65 -2.27
CA GLU A 29 -8.70 -29.79 -2.30
C GLU A 29 -10.19 -29.38 -2.31
N GLY A 30 -10.49 -28.26 -2.99
CA GLY A 30 -11.85 -27.72 -3.10
C GLY A 30 -12.31 -26.85 -1.92
N PHE A 31 -11.50 -26.67 -0.87
CA PHE A 31 -11.77 -25.70 0.19
C PHE A 31 -11.10 -24.36 -0.16
N CYS A 32 -11.87 -23.28 -0.10
CA CYS A 32 -11.39 -21.95 -0.45
C CYS A 32 -11.24 -21.11 0.80
N LEU A 33 -10.02 -20.60 1.02
CA LEU A 33 -9.80 -19.60 2.06
C LEU A 33 -10.71 -18.39 1.83
N CYS A 34 -11.10 -17.76 2.93
CA CYS A 34 -12.03 -16.64 3.01
C CYS A 34 -13.46 -16.95 2.60
N ARG A 35 -13.78 -18.15 2.08
CA ARG A 35 -15.14 -18.52 1.64
C ARG A 35 -15.71 -19.71 2.38
N THR A 36 -14.94 -20.79 2.50
CA THR A 36 -15.37 -21.95 3.28
C THR A 36 -15.60 -21.49 4.72
N THR A 37 -16.76 -21.76 5.29
CA THR A 37 -17.05 -21.47 6.71
C THR A 37 -16.89 -22.70 7.58
N LEU A 38 -16.76 -22.50 8.90
CA LEU A 38 -16.80 -23.61 9.85
C LEU A 38 -18.16 -24.34 9.78
N SER A 39 -19.23 -23.57 9.59
CA SER A 39 -20.57 -24.10 9.31
C SER A 39 -20.57 -25.03 8.09
N ASP A 40 -19.94 -24.64 6.99
CA ASP A 40 -19.83 -25.47 5.79
C ASP A 40 -19.07 -26.78 6.06
N LEU A 41 -17.95 -26.73 6.80
CA LEU A 41 -17.20 -27.94 7.16
C LEU A 41 -18.06 -28.92 7.98
N LYS A 42 -18.77 -28.41 9.00
CA LYS A 42 -19.65 -29.21 9.86
C LYS A 42 -20.87 -29.77 9.12
N ASN A 43 -21.38 -29.04 8.12
CA ASN A 43 -22.48 -29.48 7.27
C ASN A 43 -22.03 -30.53 6.25
N LEU A 44 -20.79 -30.42 5.75
CA LEU A 44 -20.21 -31.41 4.85
C LEU A 44 -20.09 -32.76 5.55
N GLN A 45 -19.56 -32.77 6.78
CA GLN A 45 -19.50 -33.96 7.63
C GLN A 45 -19.54 -33.59 9.12
N LYS A 46 -20.24 -34.42 9.92
CA LYS A 46 -20.37 -34.21 11.37
C LYS A 46 -19.10 -34.48 12.19
N ASN A 47 -18.03 -35.00 11.58
CA ASN A 47 -16.83 -35.48 12.26
C ASN A 47 -15.67 -34.47 12.28
N PHE A 48 -15.92 -33.19 11.97
CA PHE A 48 -14.95 -32.14 12.21
C PHE A 48 -14.87 -31.81 13.70
N ASN A 49 -13.76 -32.17 14.33
CA ASN A 49 -13.50 -31.92 15.75
C ASN A 49 -12.48 -30.80 15.93
N GLU A 50 -12.62 -30.03 17.01
CA GLU A 50 -11.62 -29.04 17.41
C GLU A 50 -10.35 -29.77 17.86
N VAL A 51 -9.20 -29.28 17.43
CA VAL A 51 -7.87 -29.80 17.76
C VAL A 51 -6.95 -28.64 18.18
N GLU A 52 -6.01 -28.93 19.07
CA GLU A 52 -4.93 -28.00 19.39
C GLU A 52 -3.95 -27.91 18.22
N VAL A 53 -3.52 -26.70 17.89
CA VAL A 53 -2.58 -26.44 16.79
C VAL A 53 -1.35 -25.73 17.33
N GLU A 54 -0.17 -26.27 17.05
CA GLU A 54 1.07 -25.53 17.24
C GLU A 54 1.30 -24.57 16.07
N GLU A 55 1.33 -23.27 16.36
CA GLU A 55 1.70 -22.26 15.37
C GLU A 55 3.21 -22.34 15.12
N MET A 56 3.64 -22.86 13.97
CA MET A 56 5.05 -23.19 13.75
C MET A 56 5.92 -21.96 13.51
N ASP A 57 5.36 -20.85 13.04
CA ASP A 57 6.05 -19.57 12.86
C ASP A 57 6.19 -18.78 14.17
N GLU A 58 5.23 -18.92 15.08
CA GLU A 58 5.22 -18.26 16.38
C GLU A 58 5.81 -19.15 17.48
N GLY A 59 5.68 -20.47 17.44
CA GLY A 59 6.14 -21.35 18.51
C GLY A 59 5.38 -21.15 19.83
N LYS A 60 5.40 -22.18 20.69
CA LYS A 60 4.62 -22.19 21.95
C LYS A 60 5.00 -21.10 22.95
N ARG A 61 6.15 -20.45 22.76
CA ARG A 61 6.73 -19.47 23.69
C ARG A 61 6.75 -18.04 23.15
N CYS A 62 6.35 -17.78 21.91
CA CYS A 62 6.25 -16.39 21.47
C CYS A 62 4.94 -15.76 21.97
N PHE A 63 5.02 -14.48 22.33
CA PHE A 63 3.86 -13.63 22.65
C PHE A 63 3.33 -12.90 21.41
N ALA A 64 3.56 -13.45 20.22
CA ALA A 64 3.00 -12.92 18.98
C ALA A 64 1.60 -13.52 18.77
N GLN A 65 0.77 -12.79 18.03
CA GLN A 65 -0.49 -13.32 17.51
C GLN A 65 -0.75 -12.73 16.13
N ASP A 66 -0.81 -13.57 15.11
CA ASP A 66 -1.43 -13.26 13.83
C ASP A 66 -2.94 -12.97 13.99
N SER A 67 -3.40 -11.82 13.48
CA SER A 67 -4.82 -11.46 13.55
C SER A 67 -5.68 -12.21 12.54
N ARG A 68 -5.08 -12.85 11.53
CA ARG A 68 -5.80 -13.49 10.41
C ARG A 68 -6.56 -14.74 10.85
N TYR A 69 -6.22 -15.39 11.97
CA TYR A 69 -6.85 -16.63 12.40
C TYR A 69 -6.89 -16.77 13.93
N ILE A 70 -7.68 -17.72 14.42
CA ILE A 70 -7.69 -18.14 15.82
C ILE A 70 -6.47 -19.01 16.11
N HIS A 71 -5.65 -18.54 17.04
CA HIS A 71 -4.43 -19.21 17.50
C HIS A 71 -4.70 -20.47 18.27
N GLY A 72 -3.84 -21.47 18.08
CA GLY A 72 -3.82 -22.65 18.95
C GLY A 72 -4.97 -23.62 18.74
N LYS A 73 -5.90 -23.29 17.84
CA LYS A 73 -7.15 -24.03 17.61
C LYS A 73 -7.39 -24.20 16.13
N GLY A 74 -7.71 -25.42 15.74
CA GLY A 74 -8.14 -25.75 14.39
C GLY A 74 -9.21 -26.82 14.39
N TYR A 75 -9.69 -27.16 13.20
CA TYR A 75 -10.71 -28.17 12.98
C TYR A 75 -10.16 -29.25 12.06
N TYR A 76 -10.33 -30.51 12.45
CA TYR A 76 -9.80 -31.67 11.74
C TYR A 76 -10.86 -32.75 11.57
N SER A 77 -10.80 -33.48 10.46
CA SER A 77 -11.61 -34.68 10.19
C SER A 77 -10.73 -35.75 9.55
N GLU A 78 -10.92 -37.01 9.97
CA GLU A 78 -10.22 -38.17 9.39
C GLU A 78 -10.48 -38.36 7.89
N SER A 79 -11.58 -37.80 7.37
CA SER A 79 -11.90 -37.81 5.94
C SER A 79 -10.97 -36.93 5.10
N TYR A 80 -10.26 -36.00 5.75
CA TYR A 80 -9.32 -35.05 5.12
C TYR A 80 -7.96 -35.16 5.82
N PRO A 81 -7.27 -36.32 5.67
CA PRO A 81 -6.06 -36.60 6.41
C PRO A 81 -4.99 -35.53 6.14
N GLY A 82 -4.41 -35.05 7.24
CA GLY A 82 -3.38 -34.03 7.21
C GLY A 82 -3.85 -32.60 6.89
N MET A 83 -5.15 -32.32 6.84
CA MET A 83 -5.66 -30.95 6.69
C MET A 83 -6.27 -30.45 8.01
N ILE A 84 -5.75 -29.35 8.54
CA ILE A 84 -6.31 -28.66 9.71
C ILE A 84 -6.79 -27.27 9.27
N PHE A 85 -8.05 -26.96 9.54
CA PHE A 85 -8.68 -25.70 9.15
C PHE A 85 -8.71 -24.74 10.34
N GLN A 86 -8.20 -23.52 10.17
CA GLN A 86 -8.26 -22.48 11.20
C GLN A 86 -9.16 -21.34 10.72
N LYS A 87 -10.10 -20.99 11.60
CA LYS A 87 -11.08 -19.92 11.37
C LYS A 87 -10.41 -18.57 11.52
N ASP A 88 -10.93 -17.58 10.81
CA ASP A 88 -10.69 -16.17 11.12
C ASP A 88 -11.07 -15.85 12.56
N ARG A 89 -10.39 -14.85 13.13
CA ARG A 89 -10.59 -14.42 14.50
C ARG A 89 -12.02 -13.91 14.73
N ASP A 90 -12.49 -13.06 13.83
CA ASP A 90 -13.72 -12.29 14.00
C ASP A 90 -14.87 -12.86 13.16
N GLU A 91 -14.55 -13.57 12.07
CA GLU A 91 -15.52 -14.05 11.09
C GLU A 91 -15.61 -15.59 11.06
N ASP A 92 -16.69 -16.16 10.47
CA ASP A 92 -16.90 -17.63 10.44
C ASP A 92 -16.14 -18.38 9.32
N TYR A 93 -15.47 -17.64 8.42
CA TYR A 93 -14.72 -18.25 7.33
C TYR A 93 -13.36 -18.82 7.78
N ILE A 94 -12.87 -19.80 7.04
CA ILE A 94 -11.53 -20.37 7.16
C ILE A 94 -10.55 -19.43 6.48
N SER A 95 -9.58 -18.92 7.23
CA SER A 95 -8.53 -18.01 6.73
C SER A 95 -7.16 -18.66 6.61
N LYS A 96 -6.99 -19.85 7.21
CA LYS A 96 -5.76 -20.63 7.18
C LYS A 96 -6.06 -22.13 7.09
N ILE A 97 -5.28 -22.85 6.29
CA ILE A 97 -5.24 -24.31 6.22
C ILE A 97 -3.80 -24.75 6.48
N ARG A 98 -3.60 -25.53 7.55
CA ARG A 98 -2.34 -26.21 7.88
C ARG A 98 -2.36 -27.61 7.26
N LEU A 99 -1.39 -27.90 6.42
CA LEU A 99 -1.11 -29.23 5.89
C LEU A 99 -0.03 -29.91 6.75
N THR A 100 -0.27 -31.16 7.13
CA THR A 100 0.63 -31.97 7.98
C THR A 100 1.00 -33.28 7.25
N LYS A 101 1.80 -34.14 7.89
CA LYS A 101 2.36 -35.38 7.27
C LYS A 101 1.32 -36.29 6.61
N GLY A 102 0.07 -36.28 7.07
CA GLY A 102 -1.00 -37.09 6.46
C GLY A 102 -1.51 -36.57 5.12
N PHE A 103 -1.13 -35.36 4.70
CA PHE A 103 -1.68 -34.72 3.50
C PHE A 103 -1.02 -35.23 2.22
N LYS A 104 -1.86 -35.56 1.25
CA LYS A 104 -1.47 -35.89 -0.11
C LYS A 104 -2.49 -35.31 -1.08
N GLY A 105 -2.07 -34.37 -1.91
CA GLY A 105 -2.99 -33.61 -2.74
C GLY A 105 -2.29 -32.55 -3.57
N ARG A 106 -3.05 -31.55 -4.03
CA ARG A 106 -2.52 -30.42 -4.79
C ARG A 106 -2.56 -29.13 -3.99
N LEU A 107 -1.47 -28.36 -4.10
CA LEU A 107 -1.42 -26.97 -3.65
C LEU A 107 -2.22 -26.06 -4.60
N PRO A 108 -2.51 -24.80 -4.22
CA PRO A 108 -3.33 -23.90 -5.04
C PRO A 108 -2.75 -23.57 -6.43
N ASP A 109 -1.44 -23.68 -6.60
CA ASP A 109 -0.76 -23.54 -7.90
C ASP A 109 -0.83 -24.81 -8.78
N GLY A 110 -1.45 -25.87 -8.26
CA GLY A 110 -1.62 -27.17 -8.91
C GLY A 110 -0.50 -28.17 -8.66
N ALA A 111 0.56 -27.80 -7.92
CA ALA A 111 1.67 -28.67 -7.58
C ALA A 111 1.20 -29.86 -6.72
N ALA A 112 1.53 -31.08 -7.13
CA ALA A 112 1.20 -32.27 -6.37
C ALA A 112 2.22 -32.49 -5.25
N ILE A 113 1.74 -32.70 -4.03
CA ILE A 113 2.54 -32.87 -2.82
C ILE A 113 2.13 -34.16 -2.10
N ASP A 114 3.13 -34.83 -1.54
CA ASP A 114 3.01 -35.93 -0.59
C ASP A 114 3.82 -35.54 0.64
N MET A 115 3.15 -35.05 1.69
CA MET A 115 3.82 -34.46 2.87
C MET A 115 4.73 -35.44 3.60
N ASP A 116 4.42 -36.75 3.54
CA ASP A 116 5.24 -37.80 4.15
C ASP A 116 6.63 -37.94 3.48
N LYS A 117 6.74 -37.50 2.21
CA LYS A 117 7.96 -37.63 1.40
C LYS A 117 8.59 -36.30 1.03
N LEU A 118 7.95 -35.18 1.36
CA LEU A 118 8.37 -33.85 0.93
C LEU A 118 9.62 -33.41 1.70
N LEU A 119 10.71 -33.18 0.97
CA LEU A 119 11.94 -32.63 1.52
C LEU A 119 12.09 -31.15 1.15
N LEU A 120 12.89 -30.41 1.92
CA LEU A 120 13.14 -29.00 1.66
C LEU A 120 13.68 -28.72 0.24
N LYS A 121 14.61 -29.55 -0.26
CA LYS A 121 15.15 -29.40 -1.62
C LYS A 121 14.07 -29.49 -2.71
N ASP A 122 12.97 -30.20 -2.45
CA ASP A 122 11.87 -30.33 -3.40
C ASP A 122 11.01 -29.06 -3.37
N VAL A 123 10.78 -28.48 -2.19
CA VAL A 123 10.14 -27.16 -2.04
C VAL A 123 10.93 -26.07 -2.75
N ILE A 124 12.26 -26.02 -2.60
CA ILE A 124 13.10 -24.99 -3.27
C ILE A 124 13.02 -25.10 -4.79
N LYS A 125 12.90 -26.33 -5.34
CA LYS A 125 12.70 -26.53 -6.78
C LYS A 125 11.32 -26.08 -7.25
N LEU A 126 10.28 -26.32 -6.44
CA LEU A 126 8.92 -25.90 -6.75
C LEU A 126 8.73 -24.38 -6.62
N TYR A 127 9.41 -23.77 -5.64
CA TYR A 127 9.29 -22.36 -5.29
C TYR A 127 10.65 -21.65 -5.28
N PRO A 128 11.31 -21.50 -6.44
CA PRO A 128 12.63 -20.88 -6.51
C PRO A 128 12.63 -19.41 -6.03
N ALA A 129 11.48 -18.74 -6.10
CA ALA A 129 11.32 -17.37 -5.60
C ALA A 129 11.37 -17.25 -4.06
N LEU A 130 11.16 -18.36 -3.34
CA LEU A 130 11.33 -18.42 -1.88
C LEU A 130 12.77 -18.75 -1.48
N ASN A 131 13.66 -18.94 -2.46
CA ASN A 131 15.07 -19.12 -2.17
C ASN A 131 15.59 -17.83 -1.51
N ASN A 132 16.26 -17.96 -0.36
CA ASN A 132 16.71 -16.87 0.51
C ASN A 132 15.64 -16.20 1.39
N THR A 133 14.40 -16.69 1.47
CA THR A 133 13.38 -16.16 2.42
C THR A 133 13.43 -16.90 3.76
N TRP A 134 14.61 -17.35 4.18
CA TRP A 134 14.78 -18.08 5.44
C TRP A 134 14.47 -17.15 6.62
N GLY A 135 13.65 -17.64 7.53
CA GLY A 135 13.39 -16.97 8.80
C GLY A 135 13.17 -17.98 9.92
N SER A 136 13.36 -17.51 11.14
CA SER A 136 12.81 -18.13 12.33
C SER A 136 12.62 -17.02 13.35
N ARG A 137 11.59 -17.14 14.18
CA ARG A 137 11.54 -16.37 15.43
C ARG A 137 12.42 -17.09 16.46
N ASP A 138 13.11 -16.35 17.32
CA ASP A 138 13.98 -16.96 18.35
C ASP A 138 13.23 -17.91 19.31
N CYS A 139 11.90 -17.75 19.42
CA CYS A 139 11.03 -18.63 20.21
C CYS A 139 10.36 -19.77 19.42
N SER A 140 10.58 -19.86 18.10
CA SER A 140 10.11 -20.97 17.26
C SER A 140 11.10 -22.14 17.21
N ASP A 141 10.57 -23.34 17.05
CA ASP A 141 11.34 -24.58 16.84
C ASP A 141 11.49 -24.92 15.34
N PHE A 142 11.15 -24.00 14.43
CA PHE A 142 11.10 -24.24 12.99
C PHE A 142 11.78 -23.12 12.17
N TRP A 143 12.59 -23.51 11.20
CA TRP A 143 12.91 -22.67 10.06
C TRP A 143 11.68 -22.53 9.17
N THR A 144 11.43 -21.31 8.71
CA THR A 144 10.29 -20.93 7.88
C THR A 144 10.77 -20.44 6.52
N PHE A 145 10.06 -20.87 5.48
CA PHE A 145 10.21 -20.40 4.10
C PHE A 145 8.85 -19.92 3.64
N SER A 146 8.67 -18.62 3.46
CA SER A 146 7.33 -18.10 3.25
C SER A 146 7.28 -16.89 2.33
N ASN A 147 6.08 -16.69 1.80
CA ASN A 147 5.62 -15.41 1.32
C ASN A 147 4.28 -15.08 2.03
N ASP A 148 3.54 -14.12 1.50
CA ASP A 148 2.28 -13.66 2.10
C ASP A 148 1.16 -14.73 2.11
N THR A 149 1.29 -15.78 1.31
CA THR A 149 0.22 -16.78 1.05
C THR A 149 0.55 -18.21 1.48
N VAL A 150 1.84 -18.56 1.51
CA VAL A 150 2.28 -19.91 1.85
C VAL A 150 3.53 -19.85 2.72
N ALA A 151 3.60 -20.71 3.73
CA ALA A 151 4.76 -20.92 4.57
C ALA A 151 5.08 -22.40 4.73
N PHE A 152 6.34 -22.78 4.54
CA PHE A 152 6.85 -24.13 4.72
C PHE A 152 7.74 -24.18 5.97
N TYR A 153 7.60 -25.24 6.76
CA TYR A 153 8.30 -25.37 8.03
C TYR A 153 9.25 -26.57 8.06
N VAL A 154 10.49 -26.34 8.48
CA VAL A 154 11.50 -27.37 8.71
C VAL A 154 11.94 -27.28 10.17
N ARG A 155 11.88 -28.39 10.91
CA ARG A 155 12.26 -28.40 12.32
C ARG A 155 13.74 -28.07 12.51
N ILE A 156 14.03 -27.17 13.44
CA ILE A 156 15.39 -26.80 13.83
C ILE A 156 16.04 -27.98 14.55
N ASP A 157 17.22 -28.37 14.08
CA ASP A 157 18.04 -29.35 14.77
C ASP A 157 18.91 -28.68 15.83
N LYS A 158 18.40 -28.63 17.07
CA LYS A 158 19.10 -27.99 18.21
C LYS A 158 20.43 -28.66 18.57
N SER A 159 20.68 -29.88 18.09
CA SER A 159 21.94 -30.58 18.31
C SER A 159 23.05 -30.10 17.37
N LYS A 160 22.69 -29.45 16.26
CA LYS A 160 23.64 -28.87 15.32
C LYS A 160 24.10 -27.50 15.79
N GLN A 161 25.40 -27.39 16.08
CA GLN A 161 26.05 -26.14 16.48
C GLN A 161 27.18 -25.77 15.51
N PRO A 162 27.40 -24.47 15.20
CA PRO A 162 26.53 -23.36 15.58
C PRO A 162 25.21 -23.37 14.78
N LEU A 163 24.15 -22.83 15.38
CA LEU A 163 22.86 -22.64 14.68
C LEU A 163 22.93 -21.54 13.61
N TYR A 164 23.84 -20.58 13.78
CA TYR A 164 24.02 -19.43 12.90
C TYR A 164 25.47 -19.30 12.42
N PRO A 165 25.72 -18.94 11.14
CA PRO A 165 24.72 -18.82 10.07
C PRO A 165 24.06 -20.18 9.73
N ILE A 166 22.89 -20.15 9.13
CA ILE A 166 22.13 -21.37 8.79
C ILE A 166 22.96 -22.21 7.80
N ASP A 167 23.13 -23.49 8.10
CA ASP A 167 23.70 -24.46 7.16
C ASP A 167 22.60 -24.96 6.22
N GLU A 168 22.35 -24.20 5.15
CA GLU A 168 21.27 -24.48 4.20
C GLU A 168 21.41 -25.88 3.59
N ALA A 169 22.64 -26.27 3.22
CA ALA A 169 22.94 -27.58 2.62
C ALA A 169 22.57 -28.74 3.54
N TYR A 170 22.79 -28.61 4.85
CA TYR A 170 22.35 -29.60 5.84
C TYR A 170 20.83 -29.78 5.84
N TYR A 171 20.08 -28.68 5.76
CA TYR A 171 18.62 -28.70 5.84
C TYR A 171 17.93 -29.12 4.55
N LEU A 172 18.59 -29.07 3.38
CA LEU A 172 18.03 -29.47 2.09
C LEU A 172 17.40 -30.88 2.09
N ASN A 173 17.93 -31.81 2.88
CA ASN A 173 17.43 -33.18 2.96
C ASN A 173 16.53 -33.44 4.17
N LYS A 174 16.11 -32.39 4.90
CA LYS A 174 15.18 -32.51 6.02
C LYS A 174 13.73 -32.49 5.53
N PRO A 175 12.83 -33.23 6.21
CA PRO A 175 11.42 -33.25 5.86
C PRO A 175 10.76 -31.90 6.14
N ILE A 176 9.76 -31.57 5.34
CA ILE A 176 8.80 -30.51 5.67
C ILE A 176 7.86 -31.03 6.75
N GLU A 177 7.75 -30.29 7.85
CA GLU A 177 6.94 -30.67 9.01
C GLU A 177 5.52 -30.10 8.94
N GLY A 178 5.34 -29.00 8.21
CA GLY A 178 4.04 -28.40 7.95
C GLY A 178 4.09 -27.43 6.78
N ILE A 179 2.93 -27.20 6.18
CA ILE A 179 2.71 -26.10 5.24
C ILE A 179 1.51 -25.31 5.73
N ASP A 180 1.66 -24.01 5.90
CA ASP A 180 0.54 -23.11 6.05
C ASP A 180 0.18 -22.47 4.72
N ILE A 181 -1.10 -22.51 4.41
CA ILE A 181 -1.70 -21.74 3.32
C ILE A 181 -2.67 -20.78 3.99
N LEU A 182 -2.40 -19.49 3.89
CA LEU A 182 -3.18 -18.47 4.58
C LEU A 182 -3.27 -17.20 3.74
N ILE A 183 -4.27 -16.38 3.99
CA ILE A 183 -4.40 -15.07 3.35
C ILE A 183 -5.16 -14.12 4.26
N SER A 184 -4.90 -12.81 4.14
CA SER A 184 -5.75 -11.78 4.76
C SER A 184 -7.09 -11.71 4.02
N CYS A 185 -8.13 -12.26 4.62
CA CYS A 185 -9.47 -12.19 4.04
C CYS A 185 -10.03 -10.76 4.03
N TYR A 186 -9.62 -9.94 5.00
CA TYR A 186 -9.84 -8.49 4.92
C TYR A 186 -9.29 -7.94 3.60
N SER A 187 -8.03 -8.24 3.24
CA SER A 187 -7.43 -7.79 1.99
C SER A 187 -8.06 -8.40 0.73
N VAL A 188 -8.79 -9.52 0.84
CA VAL A 188 -9.52 -10.13 -0.27
C VAL A 188 -10.84 -9.40 -0.52
N TYR A 189 -11.62 -9.15 0.54
CA TYR A 189 -12.92 -8.48 0.46
C TYR A 189 -12.80 -6.95 0.38
N HIS A 190 -11.73 -6.41 0.94
CA HIS A 190 -11.37 -5.00 0.94
C HIS A 190 -10.15 -4.78 0.06
N ARG A 191 -10.08 -5.44 -1.10
CA ARG A 191 -9.41 -4.87 -2.28
C ARG A 191 -10.15 -3.59 -2.72
N SER A 192 -10.38 -2.66 -1.80
CA SER A 192 -10.42 -1.25 -2.13
C SER A 192 -9.05 -0.95 -2.72
N ASN A 193 -9.04 -0.41 -3.95
CA ASN A 193 -7.97 0.32 -4.62
C ASN A 193 -6.66 0.38 -3.83
N GLU A 194 -5.55 0.01 -4.48
CA GLU A 194 -4.22 0.48 -4.08
C GLU A 194 -4.38 1.86 -3.44
N PHE A 195 -3.93 2.01 -2.18
CA PHE A 195 -3.86 3.31 -1.56
C PHE A 195 -2.90 4.15 -2.39
N SER A 196 -3.42 4.71 -3.48
CA SER A 196 -2.69 5.58 -4.36
C SER A 196 -2.86 6.94 -3.74
N LEU A 197 -1.74 7.49 -3.28
CA LEU A 197 -1.66 8.89 -2.91
C LEU A 197 -2.12 9.79 -4.07
N PHE A 198 -2.12 9.30 -5.31
CA PHE A 198 -2.58 10.01 -6.49
C PHE A 198 -3.49 9.09 -7.33
N PRO A 199 -4.79 9.02 -7.01
CA PRO A 199 -5.74 8.19 -7.75
C PRO A 199 -5.66 8.48 -9.25
N ALA A 200 -5.57 7.42 -10.06
CA ALA A 200 -5.34 7.57 -11.49
C ALA A 200 -6.52 8.27 -12.19
N ASP A 201 -7.72 8.26 -11.61
CA ASP A 201 -8.94 8.89 -12.09
C ASP A 201 -9.10 10.37 -11.66
N GLU A 202 -8.20 10.90 -10.83
CA GLU A 202 -8.17 12.32 -10.45
C GLU A 202 -7.21 13.15 -11.32
N PRO A 203 -7.48 14.46 -11.51
CA PRO A 203 -6.50 15.36 -12.10
C PRO A 203 -5.27 15.50 -11.19
N ALA A 204 -4.12 15.79 -11.79
CA ALA A 204 -2.90 16.03 -11.06
C ALA A 204 -2.93 17.38 -10.31
N PHE A 205 -2.89 17.38 -8.98
CA PHE A 205 -2.85 18.60 -8.17
C PHE A 205 -1.42 19.00 -7.81
N PHE A 206 -1.08 20.27 -8.04
CA PHE A 206 0.19 20.86 -7.62
C PHE A 206 -0.09 22.08 -6.74
N LEU A 207 0.43 22.08 -5.51
CA LEU A 207 0.36 23.22 -4.61
C LEU A 207 1.76 23.83 -4.53
N ASP A 208 1.90 25.10 -4.90
CA ASP A 208 3.19 25.82 -4.90
C ASP A 208 4.30 25.04 -5.64
N SER A 209 3.93 24.44 -6.79
CA SER A 209 4.75 23.56 -7.64
C SER A 209 5.06 22.17 -7.08
N ILE A 210 4.53 21.81 -5.91
CA ILE A 210 4.71 20.48 -5.29
C ILE A 210 3.50 19.61 -5.61
N ARG A 211 3.71 18.38 -6.09
CA ARG A 211 2.63 17.41 -6.32
C ARG A 211 1.99 16.99 -4.99
N VAL A 212 0.68 17.19 -4.85
CA VAL A 212 -0.11 16.86 -3.65
C VAL A 212 -1.34 16.02 -4.01
N ASN A 213 -1.91 15.37 -3.00
CA ASN A 213 -3.19 14.67 -3.13
C ASN A 213 -4.36 15.61 -2.82
N SER A 214 -5.56 15.26 -3.27
CA SER A 214 -6.77 16.06 -3.06
C SER A 214 -7.13 16.27 -1.58
N GLY A 215 -6.71 15.35 -0.69
CA GLY A 215 -6.85 15.46 0.75
C GLY A 215 -6.08 16.64 1.35
N VAL A 216 -4.86 16.92 0.87
CA VAL A 216 -4.05 18.07 1.31
C VAL A 216 -4.77 19.39 1.02
N LEU A 217 -5.51 19.48 -0.08
CA LEU A 217 -6.22 20.72 -0.43
C LEU A 217 -7.33 21.08 0.57
N LYS A 218 -7.86 20.09 1.30
CA LYS A 218 -8.91 20.32 2.31
C LYS A 218 -8.39 21.06 3.55
N SER A 219 -7.07 21.12 3.76
CA SER A 219 -6.49 21.85 4.89
C SER A 219 -6.26 23.34 4.60
N TYR A 220 -6.51 23.80 3.38
CA TYR A 220 -6.32 25.19 2.98
C TYR A 220 -7.66 25.92 2.90
N SER A 221 -7.73 27.11 3.50
CA SER A 221 -8.86 28.01 3.29
C SER A 221 -8.78 28.63 1.89
N PRO A 222 -9.92 28.80 1.18
CA PRO A 222 -9.94 29.52 -0.10
C PRO A 222 -9.31 30.92 -0.03
N SER A 223 -9.35 31.58 1.13
CA SER A 223 -8.75 32.89 1.34
C SER A 223 -7.22 32.91 1.27
N GLU A 224 -6.58 31.75 1.45
CA GLU A 224 -5.12 31.56 1.41
C GLU A 224 -4.61 31.31 -0.02
N ILE A 225 -5.50 31.06 -0.97
CA ILE A 225 -5.17 30.81 -2.37
C ILE A 225 -5.05 32.14 -3.11
N ALA A 226 -3.93 32.32 -3.83
CA ALA A 226 -3.74 33.47 -4.71
C ALA A 226 -4.48 33.25 -6.03
N PHE A 227 -4.23 32.13 -6.69
CA PHE A 227 -4.91 31.75 -7.93
C PHE A 227 -4.78 30.24 -8.21
N ILE A 228 -5.62 29.77 -9.13
CA ILE A 228 -5.67 28.38 -9.58
C ILE A 228 -5.61 28.37 -11.11
N SER A 229 -4.72 27.57 -11.67
CA SER A 229 -4.62 27.31 -13.10
C SER A 229 -5.04 25.88 -13.39
N VAL A 230 -5.99 25.72 -14.32
CA VAL A 230 -6.49 24.41 -14.75
C VAL A 230 -6.05 24.15 -16.17
N TYR A 231 -5.31 23.06 -16.36
CA TYR A 231 -4.82 22.61 -17.65
C TYR A 231 -5.54 21.34 -18.06
N LYS A 232 -5.87 21.26 -19.36
CA LYS A 232 -6.59 20.15 -19.98
C LYS A 232 -5.82 19.61 -21.18
N ASP A 233 -6.17 18.40 -21.58
CA ASP A 233 -5.68 17.75 -22.80
C ASP A 233 -4.15 17.73 -22.88
N SER A 234 -3.60 17.98 -24.08
CA SER A 234 -2.16 17.98 -24.34
C SER A 234 -1.38 18.98 -23.50
N ASN A 235 -2.00 20.08 -23.04
CA ASN A 235 -1.33 21.05 -22.18
C ASN A 235 -1.07 20.51 -20.77
N ALA A 236 -2.00 19.72 -20.22
CA ALA A 236 -1.81 19.08 -18.91
C ALA A 236 -0.67 18.06 -18.96
N ILE A 237 -0.65 17.22 -20.01
CA ILE A 237 0.40 16.22 -20.23
C ILE A 237 1.77 16.89 -20.43
N ARG A 238 1.81 18.00 -21.17
CA ARG A 238 3.04 18.77 -21.39
C ARG A 238 3.65 19.31 -20.09
N LEU A 239 2.81 19.69 -19.12
CA LEU A 239 3.25 20.28 -17.85
C LEU A 239 3.52 19.23 -16.77
N ALA A 240 2.63 18.24 -16.63
CA ALA A 240 2.63 17.26 -15.54
C ALA A 240 3.09 15.86 -15.96
N GLY A 241 3.47 15.66 -17.22
CA GLY A 241 3.89 14.36 -17.75
C GLY A 241 2.76 13.33 -17.75
N LYS A 242 3.08 12.08 -17.40
CA LYS A 242 2.12 10.97 -17.34
C LYS A 242 0.96 11.23 -16.38
N ASP A 243 1.17 12.06 -15.35
CA ASP A 243 0.13 12.33 -14.37
C ASP A 243 -0.92 13.32 -14.90
N GLY A 244 -0.60 14.07 -15.95
CA GLY A 244 -1.50 15.04 -16.58
C GLY A 244 -2.53 14.43 -17.52
N VAL A 245 -2.58 13.09 -17.66
CA VAL A 245 -3.51 12.39 -18.57
C VAL A 245 -4.98 12.75 -18.27
N ASN A 246 -5.32 12.92 -16.99
CA ASN A 246 -6.66 13.32 -16.56
C ASN A 246 -6.77 14.81 -16.19
N GLY A 247 -5.86 15.64 -16.73
CA GLY A 247 -5.77 17.06 -16.44
C GLY A 247 -4.79 17.39 -15.31
N ALA A 248 -4.48 18.67 -15.16
CA ALA A 248 -3.60 19.16 -14.10
C ALA A 248 -4.13 20.48 -13.53
N VAL A 249 -4.04 20.62 -12.21
CA VAL A 249 -4.49 21.80 -11.46
C VAL A 249 -3.30 22.32 -10.66
N TYR A 250 -2.83 23.52 -11.00
CA TYR A 250 -1.78 24.21 -10.27
C TYR A 250 -2.41 25.27 -9.38
N ILE A 251 -2.10 25.22 -8.10
CA ILE A 251 -2.64 26.08 -7.06
C ILE A 251 -1.47 26.81 -6.46
N ILE A 252 -1.55 28.13 -6.41
CA ILE A 252 -0.53 28.98 -5.80
C ILE A 252 -1.12 29.66 -4.56
N THR A 253 -0.44 29.52 -3.43
CA THR A 253 -0.83 30.18 -2.18
C THR A 253 -0.39 31.64 -2.17
N LYS A 254 -1.10 32.49 -1.42
CA LYS A 254 -0.73 33.90 -1.23
C LYS A 254 0.64 34.04 -0.59
N SER A 255 0.99 33.16 0.36
CA SER A 255 2.30 33.15 1.00
C SER A 255 3.41 32.90 -0.01
N PHE A 256 3.28 31.85 -0.83
CA PHE A 256 4.28 31.51 -1.83
C PHE A 256 4.39 32.57 -2.92
N ALA A 257 3.25 33.05 -3.44
CA ALA A 257 3.23 34.11 -4.44
C ALA A 257 3.95 35.38 -3.95
N ARG A 258 3.69 35.74 -2.69
CA ARG A 258 4.30 36.89 -2.04
C ARG A 258 5.80 36.76 -1.86
N GLU A 259 6.25 35.61 -1.39
CA GLU A 259 7.68 35.33 -1.29
C GLU A 259 8.37 35.38 -2.66
N HIS A 260 7.70 34.83 -3.68
CA HIS A 260 8.19 34.80 -5.06
C HIS A 260 8.44 36.20 -5.62
N TYR A 261 7.41 37.07 -5.66
CA TYR A 261 7.58 38.41 -6.23
C TYR A 261 8.48 39.28 -5.35
N TRP A 262 8.47 39.10 -4.02
CA TRP A 262 9.34 39.85 -3.12
C TRP A 262 10.82 39.59 -3.42
N LYS A 263 11.21 38.31 -3.51
CA LYS A 263 12.58 37.92 -3.92
C LYS A 263 12.92 38.44 -5.31
N TYR A 264 11.97 38.34 -6.24
CA TYR A 264 12.16 38.85 -7.60
C TYR A 264 12.47 40.36 -7.60
N PHE A 265 11.65 41.18 -6.96
CA PHE A 265 11.87 42.63 -6.90
C PHE A 265 13.12 43.03 -6.12
N GLN A 266 13.49 42.29 -5.06
CA GLN A 266 14.79 42.48 -4.39
C GLN A 266 15.98 42.26 -5.32
N SER A 267 15.86 41.31 -6.27
CA SER A 267 16.91 41.07 -7.27
C SER A 267 16.97 42.17 -8.33
N ARG A 268 15.84 42.82 -8.64
CA ARG A 268 15.71 43.84 -9.69
C ARG A 268 15.97 45.27 -9.23
N SER A 269 15.88 45.58 -7.94
CA SER A 269 16.09 46.93 -7.42
C SER A 269 16.78 46.95 -6.05
N ALA A 270 17.95 47.60 -6.00
CA ALA A 270 18.66 47.85 -4.75
C ALA A 270 17.87 48.78 -3.81
N GLU A 271 17.11 49.74 -4.36
CA GLU A 271 16.22 50.60 -3.58
C GLU A 271 15.10 49.79 -2.94
N TYR A 272 14.51 48.84 -3.68
CA TYR A 272 13.46 47.96 -3.17
C TYR A 272 13.99 47.07 -2.06
N ARG A 273 15.18 46.51 -2.24
CA ARG A 273 15.85 45.69 -1.23
C ARG A 273 16.07 46.45 0.09
N LYS A 274 16.40 47.74 0.02
CA LYS A 274 16.53 48.61 1.22
C LYS A 274 15.17 48.89 1.87
N LEU A 275 14.12 49.07 1.07
CA LEU A 275 12.78 49.41 1.53
C LEU A 275 12.01 48.21 2.11
N ALA A 276 12.20 47.02 1.53
CA ALA A 276 11.60 45.75 1.92
C ALA A 276 12.69 44.68 2.12
N PRO A 277 13.51 44.80 3.18
CA PRO A 277 14.55 43.81 3.47
C PRO A 277 13.97 42.46 3.92
N ASP A 278 12.71 42.45 4.37
CA ASP A 278 11.94 41.29 4.82
C ASP A 278 10.46 41.41 4.43
N LEU A 279 9.73 40.29 4.54
CA LEU A 279 8.30 40.21 4.25
C LEU A 279 7.41 41.02 5.21
N LYS A 280 7.88 41.40 6.40
CA LYS A 280 7.10 42.23 7.34
C LYS A 280 7.09 43.70 6.90
N SER A 281 8.22 44.17 6.40
CA SER A 281 8.42 45.51 5.87
C SER A 281 7.70 45.69 4.53
N GLU A 282 7.72 44.65 3.69
CA GLU A 282 7.00 44.61 2.41
C GLU A 282 5.48 44.82 2.58
N PHE A 283 4.88 44.32 3.66
CA PHE A 283 3.43 44.47 3.93
C PHE A 283 2.95 45.93 3.98
N ARG A 284 3.87 46.87 4.21
CA ARG A 284 3.57 48.30 4.35
C ARG A 284 3.64 49.05 3.03
N LEU A 285 3.96 48.35 1.93
CA LEU A 285 4.15 48.94 0.62
C LEU A 285 2.85 48.92 -0.18
N VAL A 286 2.73 49.90 -1.07
CA VAL A 286 1.61 49.99 -2.01
C VAL A 286 2.14 49.72 -3.40
N TYR A 287 1.63 48.68 -4.04
CA TYR A 287 2.03 48.31 -5.40
C TYR A 287 1.17 49.04 -6.43
N VAL A 288 1.83 49.58 -7.45
CA VAL A 288 1.20 50.18 -8.63
C VAL A 288 1.72 49.45 -9.85
N LEU A 289 0.90 48.61 -10.47
CA LEU A 289 1.25 47.85 -11.66
C LEU A 289 0.57 48.48 -12.88
N ASN A 290 1.34 48.93 -13.87
CA ASN A 290 0.81 49.56 -15.09
C ASN A 290 -0.21 50.67 -14.81
N ASP A 291 0.17 51.59 -13.92
CA ASP A 291 -0.65 52.74 -13.44
C ASP A 291 -1.88 52.37 -12.60
N LYS A 292 -2.17 51.08 -12.41
CA LYS A 292 -3.23 50.58 -11.52
C LYS A 292 -2.66 50.34 -10.12
N THR A 293 -3.25 50.99 -9.12
CA THR A 293 -2.93 50.68 -7.70
C THR A 293 -3.58 49.36 -7.31
N LEU A 294 -2.79 48.42 -6.78
CA LEU A 294 -3.26 47.12 -6.33
C LEU A 294 -3.74 47.24 -4.87
N THR A 295 -5.00 46.90 -4.62
CA THR A 295 -5.64 47.05 -3.30
C THR A 295 -6.24 45.76 -2.74
N LYS A 296 -6.39 44.73 -3.59
CA LYS A 296 -6.87 43.38 -3.23
C LYS A 296 -6.20 42.36 -4.14
N ASP A 297 -5.96 41.16 -3.60
CA ASP A 297 -5.46 39.98 -4.32
C ASP A 297 -4.25 40.26 -5.23
N GLN A 298 -3.38 41.17 -4.76
CA GLN A 298 -2.19 41.61 -5.48
C GLN A 298 -1.20 40.48 -5.76
N GLU A 299 -1.27 39.41 -4.97
CA GLU A 299 -0.38 38.26 -5.07
C GLU A 299 -0.44 37.60 -6.45
N ALA A 300 -1.64 37.50 -7.05
CA ALA A 300 -1.79 36.94 -8.40
C ALA A 300 -1.16 37.86 -9.45
N ASP A 301 -1.53 39.14 -9.45
CA ASP A 301 -1.04 40.16 -10.41
C ASP A 301 0.50 40.29 -10.36
N LEU A 302 1.09 40.23 -9.16
CA LEU A 302 2.53 40.41 -8.96
C LEU A 302 3.34 39.12 -9.21
N PHE A 303 2.74 37.94 -8.99
CA PHE A 303 3.40 36.66 -9.24
C PHE A 303 3.73 36.44 -10.72
N GLU A 304 2.88 36.94 -11.62
CA GLU A 304 3.10 36.81 -13.07
C GLU A 304 4.29 37.63 -13.58
N ILE A 305 4.83 38.56 -12.78
CA ILE A 305 5.94 39.41 -13.19
C ILE A 305 7.25 38.64 -13.18
N ASN A 306 7.88 38.54 -14.35
CA ASN A 306 9.12 37.80 -14.57
C ASN A 306 9.99 38.46 -15.66
N ASP A 307 11.12 37.86 -15.98
CA ASP A 307 12.11 38.43 -16.91
C ASP A 307 11.56 38.72 -18.31
N SER A 308 10.54 37.97 -18.76
CA SER A 308 9.96 38.12 -20.09
C SER A 308 9.05 39.32 -20.22
N ASN A 309 8.42 39.77 -19.13
CA ASN A 309 7.41 40.82 -19.15
C ASN A 309 7.78 42.06 -18.32
N PHE A 310 8.80 41.97 -17.46
CA PHE A 310 9.24 43.08 -16.62
C PHE A 310 9.96 44.16 -17.42
N LEU A 311 9.49 45.41 -17.32
CA LEU A 311 10.15 46.56 -17.96
C LEU A 311 10.92 47.40 -16.95
N LYS A 312 10.29 47.75 -15.83
CA LYS A 312 10.88 48.68 -14.85
C LYS A 312 10.21 48.61 -13.48
N LEU A 313 11.01 48.85 -12.45
CA LEU A 313 10.56 49.13 -11.09
C LEU A 313 11.12 50.49 -10.64
N LYS A 314 10.26 51.34 -10.08
CA LYS A 314 10.64 52.61 -9.45
C LYS A 314 10.03 52.71 -8.05
N ILE A 315 10.69 53.44 -7.16
CA ILE A 315 10.20 53.70 -5.81
C ILE A 315 9.88 55.17 -5.64
N SER A 316 8.73 55.45 -5.04
CA SER A 316 8.29 56.80 -4.68
C SER A 316 7.66 56.77 -3.29
N GLY A 317 8.45 57.09 -2.26
CA GLY A 317 8.04 56.91 -0.87
C GLY A 317 7.77 55.43 -0.55
N LYS A 318 6.56 55.10 -0.10
CA LYS A 318 6.12 53.70 0.14
C LYS A 318 5.48 53.03 -1.09
N ARG A 319 5.47 53.71 -2.24
CA ARG A 319 4.88 53.17 -3.47
C ARG A 319 5.95 52.47 -4.31
N VAL A 320 5.64 51.24 -4.72
CA VAL A 320 6.43 50.44 -5.64
C VAL A 320 5.72 50.46 -6.99
N ILE A 321 6.30 51.18 -7.94
CA ILE A 321 5.71 51.41 -9.26
C ILE A 321 6.37 50.46 -10.26
N ILE A 322 5.58 49.55 -10.81
CA ILE A 322 6.01 48.49 -11.72
C ILE A 322 5.40 48.74 -13.10
N LYS A 323 6.24 48.63 -14.13
CA LYS A 323 5.81 48.58 -15.53
C LYS A 323 6.14 47.20 -16.09
N SER A 324 5.15 46.56 -16.71
CA SER A 324 5.28 45.29 -17.39
C SER A 324 4.54 45.30 -18.73
N GLN A 325 4.89 44.39 -19.62
CA GLN A 325 4.11 44.11 -20.83
C GLN A 325 3.14 42.96 -20.56
N PRO A 326 2.02 42.87 -21.30
CA PRO A 326 1.21 41.66 -21.30
C PRO A 326 2.08 40.45 -21.71
N PRO A 327 1.83 39.26 -21.15
CA PRO A 327 2.43 38.03 -21.68
C PRO A 327 2.08 37.90 -23.17
N ARG A 328 3.07 37.54 -24.00
CA ARG A 328 2.88 37.33 -25.45
C ARG A 328 2.21 36.00 -25.75
#